data_AF-A0A1G3PBL0-F1
#
_entry.id   AF-A0A1G3PBL0-F1
#
_cell.length_a   1.000
_cell.length_b   1.000
_cell.length_c   1.000
_cell.angle_alpha   90.00
_cell.angle_beta   90.00
_cell.angle_gamma   90.00
#
_symmetry.space_group_name_H-M   'P 1'
#
loop_
_entity.id
_entity.type
_entity.pdbx_description
1 polymer ?
#
loop_
_entity_poly.entity_id
_entity_poly.type
_entity_poly.pdbx_seq_one_letter_code
_entity_poly.pdbx_strand_id
1 'polypeptide(L)'
;MQYNKLLMCFTFLSIGCMMYSFDSIWLGRISSLSTKLLTEEIKQLEKDAKNTQDLACITAKIGICYHMIALETGKNADTSIKKLQKSLSLHNDPLVKAFLGSAMTLKGNEKQDLGILGQGLLIIDEARNESPDDIDIALLRVSNGVGMPDFILEYNKRIGLLSADIQHSEKLYAEGTLPVEMFVEFKYLKSKLVLKEKKLKEATQIWKEIITSFPNSKFAKLSAQELSKYSE
;
A
#
# COMPACT_ATOMS: atom_id res chain seq x y z
N MET A 1 -26.00 23.14 -55.33
CA MET A 1 -24.56 22.84 -55.27
C MET A 1 -23.90 23.83 -54.33
N GLN A 2 -23.83 23.51 -53.04
CA GLN A 2 -23.14 24.30 -52.01
C GLN A 2 -22.46 23.32 -51.06
N TYR A 3 -21.20 23.03 -51.34
CA TYR A 3 -20.25 22.56 -50.34
C TYR A 3 -19.73 23.79 -49.61
N ASN A 4 -19.86 23.85 -48.28
CA ASN A 4 -18.83 24.43 -47.42
C ASN A 4 -19.11 24.34 -45.92
N LYS A 5 -18.07 23.90 -45.20
CA LYS A 5 -17.70 24.25 -43.82
C LYS A 5 -18.54 23.66 -42.68
N LEU A 6 -18.33 22.37 -42.39
CA LEU A 6 -18.45 21.88 -41.02
C LEU A 6 -17.42 20.76 -40.75
N LEU A 7 -16.15 21.11 -40.90
CA LEU A 7 -15.00 20.29 -40.48
C LEU A 7 -14.01 21.25 -39.81
N MET A 8 -13.40 20.80 -38.71
CA MET A 8 -12.47 21.51 -37.80
C MET A 8 -13.12 22.34 -36.68
N CYS A 9 -13.36 21.69 -35.53
CA CYS A 9 -13.12 22.25 -34.19
C CYS A 9 -13.30 21.17 -33.09
N PHE A 10 -12.65 20.02 -33.23
CA PHE A 10 -12.58 18.99 -32.16
C PHE A 10 -11.16 18.42 -32.03
N THR A 11 -10.20 19.32 -31.95
CA THR A 11 -8.81 19.00 -31.58
C THR A 11 -8.41 19.92 -30.44
N PHE A 12 -7.84 19.33 -29.39
CA PHE A 12 -7.27 19.97 -28.19
C PHE A 12 -8.24 20.32 -27.06
N LEU A 13 -8.82 19.29 -26.44
CA LEU A 13 -8.95 19.29 -24.98
C LEU A 13 -8.69 17.89 -24.38
N SER A 14 -7.72 17.16 -24.92
CA SER A 14 -6.97 16.17 -24.12
C SER A 14 -5.95 16.95 -23.30
N ILE A 15 -6.44 17.83 -22.41
CA ILE A 15 -5.63 18.31 -21.29
C ILE A 15 -5.29 17.03 -20.57
N GLY A 16 -4.00 16.69 -20.61
CA GLY A 16 -3.50 15.51 -19.95
C GLY A 16 -4.06 15.51 -18.53
N CYS A 17 -4.84 14.47 -18.22
CA CYS A 17 -4.79 13.91 -16.89
C CYS A 17 -3.32 13.54 -16.69
N MET A 18 -2.50 14.51 -16.26
CA MET A 18 -1.28 14.21 -15.55
C MET A 18 -1.79 13.45 -14.34
N MET A 19 -1.88 12.13 -14.50
CA MET A 19 -2.15 11.23 -13.40
C MET A 19 -1.02 11.51 -12.42
N TYR A 20 -1.37 12.14 -11.31
CA TYR A 20 -0.45 12.37 -10.21
C TYR A 20 -0.22 11.03 -9.52
N SER A 21 0.40 10.08 -10.23
CA SER A 21 0.85 8.85 -9.60
C SER A 21 1.97 9.23 -8.66
N PHE A 22 1.83 8.86 -7.38
CA PHE A 22 2.98 8.83 -6.49
C PHE A 22 4.09 8.07 -7.19
N ASP A 23 5.29 8.65 -7.20
CA ASP A 23 6.45 7.94 -7.69
C ASP A 23 6.64 6.69 -6.81
N SER A 24 6.43 5.51 -7.39
CA SER A 24 6.58 4.22 -6.71
C SER A 24 7.98 4.06 -6.13
N ILE A 25 8.99 4.73 -6.72
CA ILE A 25 10.34 4.83 -6.18
C ILE A 25 10.35 5.59 -4.85
N TRP A 26 9.63 6.72 -4.76
CA TRP A 26 9.51 7.47 -3.51
C TRP A 26 8.80 6.64 -2.43
N LEU A 27 7.71 5.96 -2.77
CA LEU A 27 6.97 5.11 -1.83
C LEU A 27 7.83 3.94 -1.32
N GLY A 28 8.52 3.25 -2.23
CA GLY A 28 9.46 2.19 -1.89
C GLY A 28 10.56 2.69 -0.94
N ARG A 29 11.14 3.87 -1.22
CA ARG A 29 12.14 4.50 -0.36
C ARG A 29 11.60 4.77 1.04
N ILE A 30 10.47 5.47 1.17
CA ILE A 30 9.98 5.90 2.49
C ILE A 30 9.56 4.73 3.38
N SER A 31 9.11 3.61 2.81
CA SER A 31 8.75 2.39 3.55
C SER A 31 9.93 1.75 4.31
N SER A 32 11.16 2.13 3.97
CA SER A 32 12.40 1.61 4.55
C SER A 32 13.09 2.57 5.54
N LEU A 33 12.57 3.80 5.67
CA LEU A 33 13.16 4.83 6.52
C LEU A 33 12.79 4.60 7.99
N SER A 34 13.71 4.97 8.89
CA SER A 34 13.41 5.02 10.33
C SER A 34 12.53 6.22 10.68
N THR A 35 11.85 6.16 11.82
CA THR A 35 11.07 7.30 12.37
C THR A 35 11.84 8.63 12.37
N LYS A 36 13.16 8.61 12.66
CA LYS A 36 13.99 9.83 12.62
C LYS A 36 14.06 10.42 11.20
N LEU A 37 14.36 9.59 10.20
CA LEU A 37 14.49 10.02 8.81
C LEU A 37 13.12 10.42 8.23
N LEU A 38 12.04 9.74 8.61
CA LEU A 38 10.67 10.11 8.25
C LEU A 38 10.30 11.50 8.80
N THR A 39 10.73 11.82 10.02
CA THR A 39 10.50 13.15 10.61
C THR A 39 11.28 14.25 9.87
N GLU A 40 12.49 13.95 9.41
CA GLU A 40 13.30 14.86 8.57
C GLU A 40 12.64 15.09 7.20
N GLU A 41 12.15 14.01 6.56
CA GLU A 41 11.39 14.09 5.30
C GLU A 41 10.11 14.95 5.47
N ILE A 42 9.35 14.77 6.56
CA ILE A 42 8.16 15.59 6.85
C ILE A 42 8.52 17.08 6.93
N LYS A 43 9.61 17.44 7.64
CA LYS A 43 10.05 18.84 7.74
C LYS A 43 10.40 19.43 6.38
N GLN A 44 11.03 18.65 5.51
CA GLN A 44 11.36 19.07 4.15
C GLN A 44 10.09 19.25 3.31
N LEU A 45 9.16 18.28 3.35
CA LEU A 45 7.87 18.38 2.67
C LEU A 45 7.04 19.59 3.15
N GLU A 46 7.05 19.91 4.44
CA GLU A 46 6.37 21.08 4.99
C GLU A 46 6.98 22.41 4.52
N LYS A 47 8.29 22.44 4.27
CA LYS A 47 8.95 23.59 3.65
C LYS A 47 8.53 23.73 2.18
N ASP A 48 8.49 22.62 1.46
CA ASP A 48 8.13 22.57 0.04
C ASP A 48 6.65 22.92 -0.18
N ALA A 49 5.78 22.59 0.79
CA ALA A 49 4.36 22.96 0.79
C ALA A 49 4.11 24.47 0.66
N LYS A 50 5.07 25.32 1.06
CA LYS A 50 4.94 26.78 0.99
C LYS A 50 5.09 27.34 -0.43
N ASN A 51 5.75 26.58 -1.31
CA ASN A 51 6.14 27.05 -2.64
C ASN A 51 5.58 26.18 -3.77
N THR A 52 4.80 25.15 -3.44
CA THR A 52 4.20 24.25 -4.43
C THR A 52 2.83 24.74 -4.88
N GLN A 53 2.46 24.41 -6.12
CA GLN A 53 1.08 24.48 -6.59
C GLN A 53 0.32 23.17 -6.32
N ASP A 54 1.04 22.06 -6.10
CA ASP A 54 0.47 20.75 -5.82
C ASP A 54 0.44 20.47 -4.32
N LEU A 55 -0.47 21.15 -3.63
CA LEU A 55 -0.66 20.99 -2.19
C LEU A 55 -1.25 19.62 -1.85
N ALA A 56 -2.03 19.00 -2.75
CA ALA A 56 -2.62 17.70 -2.54
C ALA A 56 -1.53 16.62 -2.39
N CYS A 57 -0.64 16.50 -3.39
CA CYS A 57 0.44 15.52 -3.36
C CYS A 57 1.35 15.69 -2.14
N ILE A 58 1.81 16.91 -1.83
CA ILE A 58 2.67 17.14 -0.65
C ILE A 58 1.92 16.78 0.65
N THR A 59 0.64 17.12 0.77
CA THR A 59 -0.16 16.79 1.95
C THR A 59 -0.31 15.28 2.11
N ALA A 60 -0.55 14.54 1.02
CA ALA A 60 -0.60 13.10 1.04
C ALA A 60 0.76 12.49 1.43
N LYS A 61 1.87 12.94 0.85
CA LYS A 61 3.22 12.47 1.21
C LYS A 61 3.48 12.61 2.72
N ILE A 62 3.14 13.76 3.30
CA ILE A 62 3.23 13.97 4.76
C ILE A 62 2.34 12.98 5.51
N GLY A 63 1.11 12.77 5.04
CA GLY A 63 0.18 11.79 5.62
C GLY A 63 0.71 10.36 5.59
N ILE A 64 1.35 9.95 4.50
CA ILE A 64 1.98 8.63 4.34
C ILE A 64 3.21 8.52 5.25
N CYS A 65 4.04 9.55 5.38
CA CYS A 65 5.15 9.52 6.35
C CYS A 65 4.66 9.31 7.79
N TYR A 66 3.57 10.00 8.20
CA TYR A 66 2.96 9.75 9.51
C TYR A 66 2.36 8.34 9.63
N HIS A 67 1.83 7.77 8.53
CA HIS A 67 1.38 6.38 8.51
C HIS A 67 2.53 5.40 8.77
N MET A 68 3.69 5.60 8.13
CA MET A 68 4.88 4.79 8.37
C MET A 68 5.38 4.90 9.82
N ILE A 69 5.36 6.10 10.40
CA ILE A 69 5.67 6.30 11.83
C ILE A 69 4.66 5.55 12.72
N ALA A 70 3.38 5.56 12.36
CA ALA A 70 2.35 4.85 13.10
C ALA A 70 2.49 3.33 13.04
N LEU A 71 2.93 2.77 11.91
CA LEU A 71 3.29 1.37 11.80
C LEU A 71 4.43 0.98 12.75
N GLU A 72 5.48 1.81 12.83
CA GLU A 72 6.66 1.50 13.65
C GLU A 72 6.39 1.71 15.16
N THR A 73 5.67 2.77 15.52
CA THR A 73 5.59 3.25 16.91
C THR A 73 4.24 3.06 17.58
N GLY A 74 3.20 2.72 16.81
CA GLY A 74 1.81 2.71 17.28
C GLY A 74 1.23 4.09 17.57
N LYS A 75 1.90 5.19 17.16
CA LYS A 75 1.49 6.58 17.39
C LYS A 75 1.38 7.37 16.09
N ASN A 76 0.59 8.44 16.08
CA ASN A 76 0.38 9.36 14.94
C ASN A 76 -0.61 8.89 13.87
N ALA A 77 -1.40 7.83 14.11
CA ALA A 77 -2.46 7.43 13.20
C ALA A 77 -3.48 8.57 12.97
N ASP A 78 -3.86 9.32 14.02
CA ASP A 78 -4.75 10.48 13.91
C ASP A 78 -4.18 11.59 13.01
N THR A 79 -2.88 11.87 13.11
CA THR A 79 -2.20 12.87 12.28
C THR A 79 -2.16 12.44 10.81
N SER A 80 -1.84 11.16 10.56
CA SER A 80 -1.88 10.56 9.23
C SER A 80 -3.27 10.68 8.60
N ILE A 81 -4.32 10.25 9.33
CA ILE A 81 -5.72 10.34 8.88
C ILE A 81 -6.08 11.78 8.51
N LYS A 82 -5.78 12.75 9.38
CA LYS A 82 -6.10 14.16 9.12
C LYS A 82 -5.43 14.68 7.85
N LYS A 83 -4.16 14.33 7.61
CA LYS A 83 -3.42 14.75 6.42
C LYS A 83 -3.96 14.08 5.15
N LEU A 84 -4.20 12.78 5.19
CA LEU A 84 -4.73 12.03 4.05
C LEU A 84 -6.15 12.48 3.68
N GLN A 85 -7.02 12.71 4.66
CA GLN A 85 -8.34 13.33 4.43
C GLN A 85 -8.23 14.72 3.82
N LYS A 86 -7.28 15.54 4.30
CA LYS A 86 -7.05 16.87 3.72
C LYS A 86 -6.58 16.76 2.26
N SER A 87 -5.69 15.82 1.95
CA SER A 87 -5.28 15.57 0.56
C SER A 87 -6.48 15.16 -0.31
N LEU A 88 -7.29 14.21 0.16
CA LEU A 88 -8.48 13.74 -0.58
C LEU A 88 -9.52 14.84 -0.80
N SER A 89 -9.61 15.81 0.11
CA SER A 89 -10.47 16.99 -0.08
C SER A 89 -10.00 17.93 -1.19
N LEU A 90 -8.72 17.85 -1.56
CA LEU A 90 -8.11 18.66 -2.63
C LEU A 90 -8.09 17.89 -3.96
N HIS A 91 -7.84 16.58 -3.90
CA HIS A 91 -7.77 15.70 -5.06
C HIS A 91 -8.12 14.26 -4.66
N ASN A 92 -9.08 13.65 -5.35
CA ASN A 92 -9.43 12.25 -5.12
C ASN A 92 -8.39 11.33 -5.78
N ASP A 93 -7.66 10.58 -4.97
CA ASP A 93 -6.62 9.65 -5.41
C ASP A 93 -6.83 8.29 -4.72
N PRO A 94 -7.01 7.19 -5.48
CA PRO A 94 -7.25 5.87 -4.89
C PRO A 94 -6.13 5.37 -3.98
N LEU A 95 -4.86 5.64 -4.29
CA LEU A 95 -3.75 5.22 -3.45
C LEU A 95 -3.74 5.99 -2.12
N VAL A 96 -4.01 7.29 -2.13
CA VAL A 96 -4.19 8.10 -0.91
C VAL A 96 -5.38 7.59 -0.09
N LYS A 97 -6.47 7.21 -0.76
CA LYS A 97 -7.64 6.59 -0.13
C LYS A 97 -7.28 5.26 0.54
N ALA A 98 -6.49 4.41 -0.12
CA ALA A 98 -6.00 3.17 0.47
C ALA A 98 -5.13 3.42 1.71
N PHE A 99 -4.23 4.40 1.66
CA PHE A 99 -3.43 4.82 2.83
C PHE A 99 -4.31 5.37 3.96
N LEU A 100 -5.38 6.11 3.65
CA LEU A 100 -6.33 6.57 4.66
C LEU A 100 -6.99 5.38 5.36
N GLY A 101 -7.48 4.40 4.59
CA GLY A 101 -8.05 3.18 5.15
C GLY A 101 -7.05 2.45 6.05
N SER A 102 -5.80 2.30 5.59
CA SER A 102 -4.73 1.69 6.38
C SER A 102 -4.45 2.45 7.68
N ALA A 103 -4.35 3.79 7.64
CA ALA A 103 -4.17 4.61 8.85
C ALA A 103 -5.35 4.47 9.83
N MET A 104 -6.58 4.32 9.32
CA MET A 104 -7.74 4.03 10.15
C MET A 104 -7.65 2.66 10.81
N THR A 105 -7.19 1.61 10.11
CA THR A 105 -6.99 0.30 10.76
C THR A 105 -5.95 0.36 11.89
N LEU A 106 -4.88 1.15 11.74
CA LEU A 106 -3.88 1.35 12.79
C LEU A 106 -4.49 2.04 14.01
N LYS A 107 -5.29 3.09 13.80
CA LYS A 107 -6.02 3.76 14.88
C LYS A 107 -7.03 2.83 15.55
N GLY A 108 -7.76 2.04 14.77
CA GLY A 108 -8.71 1.06 15.28
C GLY A 108 -8.01 0.02 16.15
N ASN A 109 -6.85 -0.48 15.73
CA ASN A 109 -6.04 -1.39 16.52
C ASN A 109 -5.49 -0.73 17.80
N GLU A 110 -4.95 0.48 17.72
CA GLU A 110 -4.47 1.25 18.88
C GLU A 110 -5.57 1.42 19.94
N LYS A 111 -6.79 1.76 19.49
CA LYS A 111 -7.94 2.01 20.37
C LYS A 111 -8.75 0.76 20.70
N GLN A 112 -8.40 -0.40 20.15
CA GLN A 112 -9.21 -1.62 20.21
C GLN A 112 -10.66 -1.39 19.73
N ASP A 113 -10.83 -0.52 18.73
CA ASP A 113 -12.11 -0.14 18.14
C ASP A 113 -12.31 -0.88 16.81
N LEU A 114 -13.12 -1.93 16.85
CA LEU A 114 -13.44 -2.75 15.68
C LEU A 114 -14.26 -2.01 14.62
N GLY A 115 -15.00 -0.96 15.01
CA GLY A 115 -15.75 -0.14 14.07
C GLY A 115 -14.83 0.69 13.18
N ILE A 116 -13.86 1.38 13.78
CA ILE A 116 -12.84 2.13 13.05
C ILE A 116 -11.98 1.17 12.20
N LEU A 117 -11.61 0.02 12.76
CA LEU A 117 -10.83 -0.99 12.05
C LEU A 117 -11.59 -1.50 10.81
N GLY A 118 -12.85 -1.91 10.98
CA GLY A 118 -13.69 -2.38 9.87
C GLY A 118 -13.91 -1.32 8.80
N GLN A 119 -14.13 -0.06 9.20
CA GLN A 119 -14.25 1.05 8.25
C GLN A 119 -12.96 1.27 7.45
N GLY A 120 -11.79 1.18 8.11
CA GLY A 120 -10.50 1.28 7.43
C GLY A 120 -10.32 0.20 6.36
N LEU A 121 -10.72 -1.04 6.66
CA LEU A 121 -10.67 -2.15 5.72
C LEU A 121 -11.57 -1.94 4.50
N LEU A 122 -12.80 -1.44 4.69
CA LEU A 122 -13.72 -1.12 3.60
C LEU A 122 -13.16 -0.02 2.68
N ILE A 123 -12.53 1.01 3.24
CA ILE A 123 -11.91 2.09 2.46
C ILE A 123 -10.78 1.55 1.58
N ILE A 124 -9.97 0.60 2.07
CA ILE A 124 -8.94 -0.05 1.26
C ILE A 124 -9.58 -0.86 0.12
N ASP A 125 -10.66 -1.58 0.39
CA ASP A 125 -11.36 -2.36 -0.64
C ASP A 125 -11.98 -1.47 -1.72
N GLU A 126 -12.58 -0.35 -1.33
CA GLU A 126 -13.10 0.66 -2.26
C GLU A 126 -11.98 1.24 -3.14
N ALA A 127 -10.85 1.63 -2.55
CA ALA A 127 -9.70 2.12 -3.30
C ALA A 127 -9.18 1.09 -4.32
N ARG A 128 -9.15 -0.19 -3.92
CA ARG A 128 -8.74 -1.28 -4.82
C ARG A 128 -9.74 -1.47 -5.97
N ASN A 129 -11.03 -1.34 -5.70
CA ASN A 129 -12.06 -1.43 -6.74
C ASN A 129 -12.02 -0.25 -7.71
N GLU A 130 -11.63 0.94 -7.24
CA GLU A 130 -11.44 2.14 -8.07
C GLU A 130 -10.19 2.04 -8.97
N SER A 131 -9.14 1.37 -8.51
CA SER A 131 -7.90 1.18 -9.28
C SER A 131 -7.39 -0.29 -9.20
N PRO A 132 -8.04 -1.21 -9.93
CA PRO A 132 -7.78 -2.66 -9.85
C PRO A 132 -6.46 -3.09 -10.50
N ASP A 133 -5.74 -2.20 -11.18
CA ASP A 133 -4.41 -2.49 -11.73
C ASP A 133 -3.28 -1.83 -10.92
N ASP A 134 -3.63 -1.03 -9.89
CA ASP A 134 -2.64 -0.39 -9.01
C ASP A 134 -2.09 -1.41 -8.01
N ILE A 135 -0.84 -1.79 -8.26
CA ILE A 135 -0.14 -2.81 -7.49
C ILE A 135 0.26 -2.33 -6.09
N ASP A 136 0.44 -1.03 -5.87
CA ASP A 136 0.75 -0.47 -4.55
C ASP A 136 -0.48 -0.57 -3.63
N ILE A 137 -1.68 -0.35 -4.18
CA ILE A 137 -2.94 -0.57 -3.44
C ILE A 137 -3.12 -2.05 -3.10
N ALA A 138 -2.86 -2.96 -4.06
CA ALA A 138 -2.91 -4.40 -3.82
C ALA A 138 -1.94 -4.81 -2.70
N LEU A 139 -0.70 -4.31 -2.76
CA LEU A 139 0.32 -4.58 -1.75
C LEU A 139 -0.11 -4.08 -0.37
N LEU A 140 -0.62 -2.85 -0.30
CA LEU A 140 -1.10 -2.26 0.94
C LEU A 140 -2.27 -3.07 1.53
N ARG A 141 -3.21 -3.54 0.69
CA ARG A 141 -4.33 -4.39 1.12
C ARG A 141 -3.85 -5.73 1.69
N VAL A 142 -2.90 -6.39 1.02
CA VAL A 142 -2.31 -7.64 1.50
C VAL A 142 -1.55 -7.42 2.80
N SER A 143 -0.67 -6.42 2.85
CA SER A 143 0.13 -6.08 4.03
C SER A 143 -0.75 -5.79 5.26
N ASN A 144 -1.79 -4.99 5.06
CA ASN A 144 -2.77 -4.68 6.10
C ASN A 144 -3.52 -5.95 6.55
N GLY A 145 -4.00 -6.75 5.59
CA GLY A 145 -4.75 -7.96 5.86
C GLY A 145 -3.95 -9.01 6.64
N VAL A 146 -2.69 -9.27 6.29
CA VAL A 146 -1.88 -10.25 7.05
C VAL A 146 -1.57 -9.80 8.47
N GLY A 147 -1.62 -8.49 8.75
CA GLY A 147 -1.49 -7.94 10.09
C GLY A 147 -2.74 -8.09 10.97
N MET A 148 -3.89 -8.46 10.39
CA MET A 148 -5.15 -8.53 11.14
C MET A 148 -5.27 -9.78 12.02
N PRO A 149 -6.03 -9.72 13.13
CA PRO A 149 -6.43 -10.91 13.88
C PRO A 149 -7.20 -11.90 13.02
N ASP A 150 -7.04 -13.20 13.29
CA ASP A 150 -7.64 -14.27 12.47
C ASP A 150 -9.16 -14.18 12.40
N PHE A 151 -9.82 -13.86 13.51
CA PHE A 151 -11.28 -13.70 13.55
C PHE A 151 -11.79 -12.58 12.63
N ILE A 152 -11.00 -11.52 12.40
CA ILE A 152 -11.36 -10.43 11.47
C ILE A 152 -11.26 -10.92 10.03
N LEU A 153 -10.23 -11.72 9.71
CA LEU A 153 -10.04 -12.29 8.37
C LEU A 153 -11.11 -13.32 8.03
N GLU A 154 -11.48 -14.16 9.00
CA GLU A 154 -12.53 -15.16 8.87
C GLU A 154 -13.92 -14.52 8.73
N TYR A 155 -14.28 -13.62 9.66
CA TYR A 155 -15.59 -12.97 9.69
C TYR A 155 -15.87 -12.18 8.39
N ASN A 156 -14.87 -11.45 7.90
CA ASN A 156 -14.98 -10.65 6.68
C ASN A 156 -14.61 -11.42 5.40
N LYS A 157 -14.34 -12.73 5.49
CA LYS A 157 -13.96 -13.60 4.36
C LYS A 157 -12.82 -13.02 3.50
N ARG A 158 -11.87 -12.33 4.13
CA ARG A 158 -10.86 -11.52 3.41
C ARG A 158 -9.78 -12.36 2.73
N ILE A 159 -9.55 -13.60 3.18
CA ILE A 159 -8.49 -14.46 2.65
C ILE A 159 -8.55 -14.56 1.13
N GLY A 160 -9.75 -14.75 0.55
CA GLY A 160 -9.91 -14.82 -0.91
C GLY A 160 -9.48 -13.54 -1.65
N LEU A 161 -9.75 -12.36 -1.07
CA LEU A 161 -9.34 -11.07 -1.63
C LEU A 161 -7.81 -10.92 -1.60
N LEU A 162 -7.19 -11.26 -0.47
CA LEU A 162 -5.73 -11.16 -0.31
C LEU A 162 -5.01 -12.15 -1.23
N SER A 163 -5.53 -13.38 -1.34
CA SER A 163 -5.01 -14.39 -2.26
C SER A 163 -5.11 -13.94 -3.72
N ALA A 164 -6.19 -13.27 -4.11
CA ALA A 164 -6.33 -12.75 -5.48
C ALA A 164 -5.30 -11.66 -5.81
N ASP A 165 -5.01 -10.75 -4.87
CA ASP A 165 -3.95 -9.73 -5.06
C ASP A 165 -2.56 -10.37 -5.16
N ILE A 166 -2.28 -11.38 -4.32
CA ILE A 166 -1.03 -12.13 -4.39
C ILE A 166 -0.89 -12.81 -5.76
N GLN A 167 -1.93 -13.50 -6.24
CA GLN A 167 -1.92 -14.15 -7.56
C GLN A 167 -1.74 -13.15 -8.70
N HIS A 168 -2.35 -11.96 -8.58
CA HIS A 168 -2.15 -10.88 -9.54
C HIS A 168 -0.68 -10.43 -9.57
N SER A 169 -0.04 -10.28 -8.41
CA SER A 169 1.40 -9.95 -8.33
C SER A 169 2.29 -11.05 -8.93
N GLU A 170 1.95 -12.32 -8.74
CA GLU A 170 2.68 -13.46 -9.32
C GLU A 170 2.59 -13.44 -10.85
N LYS A 171 1.41 -13.08 -11.39
CA LYS A 171 1.22 -12.89 -12.84
C LYS A 171 2.07 -11.75 -13.39
N LEU A 172 2.03 -10.57 -12.77
CA LEU A 172 2.81 -9.41 -13.23
C LEU A 172 4.32 -9.68 -13.17
N TYR A 173 4.79 -10.41 -12.16
CA TYR A 173 6.18 -10.83 -12.09
C TYR A 173 6.57 -11.79 -13.22
N ALA A 174 5.72 -12.77 -13.53
CA ALA A 174 5.94 -13.69 -14.64
C ALA A 174 5.96 -12.97 -16.01
N GLU A 175 5.22 -11.87 -16.14
CA GLU A 175 5.21 -10.99 -17.33
C GLU A 175 6.39 -10.00 -17.37
N GLY A 176 7.20 -9.92 -16.32
CA GLY A 176 8.34 -9.01 -16.22
C GLY A 176 7.97 -7.55 -15.97
N THR A 177 6.73 -7.26 -15.55
CA THR A 177 6.21 -5.91 -15.31
C THR A 177 6.25 -5.50 -13.84
N LEU A 178 6.45 -6.46 -12.92
CA LEU A 178 6.60 -6.21 -11.49
C LEU A 178 8.07 -6.15 -11.06
N PRO A 179 8.53 -5.10 -10.36
CA PRO A 179 9.85 -5.07 -9.76
C PRO A 179 10.09 -6.26 -8.81
N VAL A 180 11.30 -6.82 -8.86
CA VAL A 180 11.69 -7.99 -8.06
C VAL A 180 11.45 -7.73 -6.57
N GLU A 181 11.82 -6.55 -6.07
CA GLU A 181 11.71 -6.18 -4.67
C GLU A 181 10.26 -6.26 -4.18
N MET A 182 9.31 -5.80 -5.00
CA MET A 182 7.89 -5.82 -4.70
C MET A 182 7.32 -7.25 -4.78
N PHE A 183 7.74 -8.03 -5.77
CA PHE A 183 7.36 -9.44 -5.87
C PHE A 183 7.79 -10.24 -4.63
N VAL A 184 9.03 -10.03 -4.16
CA VAL A 184 9.55 -10.71 -2.96
C VAL A 184 8.77 -10.30 -1.71
N GLU A 185 8.29 -9.06 -1.64
CA GLU A 185 7.38 -8.60 -0.57
C GLU A 185 6.07 -9.38 -0.59
N PHE A 186 5.38 -9.45 -1.74
CA PHE A 186 4.16 -10.26 -1.88
C PHE A 186 4.40 -11.73 -1.52
N LYS A 187 5.52 -12.30 -1.95
CA LYS A 187 5.88 -13.70 -1.62
C LYS A 187 6.08 -13.90 -0.12
N TYR A 188 6.71 -12.94 0.57
CA TYR A 188 6.81 -12.95 2.02
C TYR A 188 5.43 -12.85 2.67
N LEU A 189 4.58 -11.91 2.24
CA LEU A 189 3.22 -11.77 2.78
C LEU A 189 2.36 -13.02 2.53
N LYS A 190 2.52 -13.69 1.39
CA LYS A 190 1.90 -14.99 1.09
C LYS A 190 2.22 -16.03 2.16
N SER A 191 3.48 -16.14 2.57
CA SER A 191 3.87 -17.08 3.63
C SER A 191 3.15 -16.80 4.95
N LYS A 192 2.92 -15.53 5.29
CA LYS A 192 2.20 -15.12 6.51
C LYS A 192 0.72 -15.47 6.40
N LEU A 193 0.11 -15.28 5.23
CA LEU A 193 -1.28 -15.66 4.97
C LEU A 193 -1.47 -17.19 5.03
N VAL A 194 -0.58 -17.96 4.39
CA VAL A 194 -0.57 -19.43 4.43
C VAL A 194 -0.40 -19.96 5.85
N LEU A 195 0.42 -19.30 6.68
CA LEU A 195 0.57 -19.64 8.08
C LEU A 195 -0.73 -19.43 8.88
N LYS A 196 -1.49 -18.35 8.60
CA LYS A 196 -2.81 -18.12 9.21
C LYS A 196 -3.83 -19.19 8.82
N GLU A 197 -3.69 -19.79 7.64
CA GLU A 197 -4.45 -20.98 7.24
C GLU A 197 -3.93 -22.29 7.87
N LYS A 198 -3.00 -22.21 8.83
CA LYS A 198 -2.39 -23.35 9.55
C LYS A 198 -1.58 -24.30 8.67
N LYS A 199 -1.12 -23.83 7.49
CA LYS A 199 -0.32 -24.60 6.53
C LYS A 199 1.19 -24.37 6.75
N LEU A 200 1.70 -24.72 7.94
CA LEU A 200 3.09 -24.45 8.33
C LEU A 200 4.13 -24.98 7.32
N LYS A 201 3.94 -26.19 6.78
CA LYS A 201 4.88 -26.78 5.81
C LYS A 201 5.03 -25.93 4.55
N GLU A 202 3.93 -25.37 4.05
CA GLU A 202 3.91 -24.52 2.87
C GLU A 202 4.55 -23.15 3.17
N ALA A 203 4.24 -22.54 4.32
CA ALA A 203 4.86 -21.29 4.75
C ALA A 203 6.40 -21.42 4.87
N THR A 204 6.87 -22.51 5.49
CA THR A 204 8.29 -22.85 5.62
C THR A 204 8.96 -23.03 4.25
N GLN A 205 8.28 -23.66 3.31
CA GLN A 205 8.78 -23.82 1.94
C GLN A 205 8.96 -22.47 1.24
N ILE A 206 7.96 -21.58 1.36
CA ILE A 206 8.04 -20.23 0.80
C ILE A 206 9.22 -19.44 1.41
N TRP A 207 9.43 -19.51 2.72
CA TRP A 207 10.58 -18.86 3.37
C TRP A 207 11.92 -19.36 2.86
N LYS A 208 12.08 -20.68 2.71
CA LYS A 208 13.30 -21.28 2.14
C LYS A 208 13.55 -20.79 0.72
N GLU A 209 12.51 -20.74 -0.11
CA GLU A 209 12.62 -20.21 -1.47
C GLU A 209 13.02 -18.74 -1.50
N ILE A 210 12.48 -17.90 -0.61
CA ILE A 210 12.87 -16.49 -0.52
C ILE A 210 14.36 -16.37 -0.19
N ILE A 211 14.85 -17.14 0.77
CA ILE A 211 16.26 -17.11 1.19
C ILE A 211 17.18 -17.58 0.05
N THR A 212 16.82 -18.65 -0.66
CA THR A 212 17.64 -19.22 -1.72
C THR A 212 17.62 -18.36 -3.00
N SER A 213 16.45 -17.89 -3.42
CA SER A 213 16.29 -17.15 -4.69
C SER A 213 16.59 -15.65 -4.56
N PHE A 214 16.41 -15.06 -3.38
CA PHE A 214 16.55 -13.62 -3.16
C PHE A 214 17.39 -13.30 -1.90
N PRO A 215 18.62 -13.85 -1.79
CA PRO A 215 19.41 -13.83 -0.54
C PRO A 215 19.73 -12.43 -0.01
N ASN A 216 19.78 -11.43 -0.91
CA ASN A 216 20.10 -10.05 -0.55
C ASN A 216 18.86 -9.20 -0.19
N SER A 217 17.65 -9.76 -0.29
CA SER A 217 16.43 -9.02 0.03
C SER A 217 16.24 -8.85 1.55
N LYS A 218 15.60 -7.75 1.97
CA LYS A 218 15.18 -7.58 3.37
C LYS A 218 14.31 -8.76 3.85
N PHE A 219 13.53 -9.34 2.95
CA PHE A 219 12.62 -10.46 3.21
C PHE A 219 13.32 -11.80 3.35
N ALA A 220 14.52 -12.01 2.80
CA ALA A 220 15.32 -13.19 3.10
C ALA A 220 15.74 -13.21 4.57
N LYS A 221 16.17 -12.06 5.11
CA LYS A 221 16.46 -11.93 6.55
C LYS A 221 15.23 -12.19 7.41
N LEU A 222 14.08 -11.60 7.07
CA LEU A 222 12.83 -11.85 7.78
C LEU A 222 12.39 -13.32 7.70
N SER A 223 12.54 -13.94 6.52
CA SER A 223 12.21 -15.35 6.30
C SER A 223 13.11 -16.28 7.10
N ALA A 224 14.40 -15.97 7.23
CA ALA A 224 15.33 -16.72 8.08
C ALA A 224 14.95 -16.62 9.57
N GLN A 225 14.53 -15.44 10.02
CA GLN A 225 14.03 -15.22 11.38
C GLN A 225 12.72 -15.98 11.65
N GLU A 226 11.82 -16.09 10.67
CA GLU A 226 10.62 -16.90 10.82
C GLU A 226 10.96 -18.39 10.90
N LEU A 227 11.81 -18.90 10.00
CA LEU A 227 12.24 -20.31 10.02
C LEU A 227 12.85 -20.72 11.36
N SER A 228 13.68 -19.86 11.97
CA SER A 228 14.30 -20.18 13.27
C SER A 228 13.30 -20.37 14.41
N LYS A 229 12.06 -19.86 14.28
CA LYS A 229 10.99 -20.06 15.28
C LYS A 229 10.30 -21.42 15.15
N TYR A 230 10.47 -22.12 14.03
CA TYR A 230 9.78 -23.36 13.70
C TYR A 230 10.73 -24.53 13.42
N SER A 231 12.04 -24.32 13.53
CA SER A 231 13.06 -25.35 13.48
C SER A 231 13.33 -25.89 14.89
N GLU A 232 12.47 -26.82 15.33
CA GLU A 232 12.74 -27.77 16.42
C GLU A 232 13.01 -29.16 15.81
#